data_AF-A0A4U3AT94-F1
#
_entry.id   AF-A0A4U3AT94-F1
#
_cell.length_a   1.000
_cell.length_b   1.000
_cell.length_c   1.000
_cell.angle_alpha   90.00
_cell.angle_beta   90.00
_cell.angle_gamma   90.00
#
_symmetry.space_group_name_H-M   'P 1'
#
loop_
_entity.id
_entity.type
_entity.pdbx_description
1 polymer ?
#
loop_
_entity_poly.entity_id
_entity_poly.type
_entity_poly.pdbx_seq_one_letter_code
_entity_poly.pdbx_strand_id
1 'polypeptide(L)' 'GLFVTMIVSILSVEILRFCKTKNVMIKMPEQVPPSVSRSFEALIPAAFVIILMSLVTVVFSIDLHHVVDKLA' A
#
# COMPACT_ATOMS: atom_id res chain seq x y z
N GLY A 1 -8.28 -16.06 3.49
CA GLY A 1 -9.02 -14.80 3.71
C GLY A 1 -8.36 -13.86 4.71
N LEU A 2 -8.59 -14.06 6.03
CA LEU A 2 -8.07 -13.16 7.09
C LEU A 2 -6.54 -13.08 7.18
N PHE A 3 -5.86 -14.22 7.02
CA PHE A 3 -4.40 -14.28 7.09
C PHE A 3 -3.74 -13.51 5.93
N VAL A 4 -4.30 -13.63 4.72
CA VAL A 4 -3.91 -12.83 3.56
C VAL A 4 -4.02 -11.34 3.88
N THR A 5 -5.16 -10.91 4.43
CA THR A 5 -5.37 -9.50 4.77
C THR A 5 -4.43 -8.99 5.86
N MET A 6 -4.01 -9.84 6.81
CA MET A 6 -3.00 -9.48 7.81
C MET A 6 -1.62 -9.28 7.18
N ILE A 7 -1.20 -10.16 6.27
CA ILE A 7 0.09 -10.00 5.57
C ILE A 7 0.08 -8.73 4.71
N VAL A 8 -1.00 -8.52 3.96
CA VAL A 8 -1.16 -7.34 3.09
C VAL A 8 -1.19 -6.06 3.92
N SER A 9 -1.85 -6.04 5.09
CA SER A 9 -1.89 -4.84 5.93
C SER A 9 -0.52 -4.48 6.50
N ILE A 10 0.26 -5.48 6.94
CA ILE A 10 1.64 -5.27 7.40
C ILE A 10 2.51 -4.72 6.26
N LEU A 11 2.45 -5.32 5.07
CA LEU A 11 3.16 -4.84 3.89
C LEU A 11 2.77 -3.41 3.51
N SER A 12 1.48 -3.10 3.57
CA SER A 12 0.94 -1.78 3.23
C SER A 12 1.47 -0.69 4.17
N VAL A 13 1.54 -0.99 5.48
CA VAL A 13 2.10 -0.06 6.49
C VAL A 13 3.61 0.12 6.29
N GLU A 14 4.35 -0.94 5.97
CA GLU A 14 5.79 -0.84 5.72
C GLU A 14 6.10 -0.02 4.45
N ILE A 15 5.31 -0.21 3.39
CA ILE A 15 5.39 0.59 2.16
C ILE A 15 5.08 2.07 2.45
N LEU A 16 4.04 2.34 3.24
CA LEU A 16 3.71 3.70 3.66
C LEU A 16 4.88 4.34 4.41
N ARG A 17 5.47 3.62 5.38
CA ARG A 17 6.63 4.09 6.14
C ARG A 17 7.83 4.35 5.22
N PHE A 18 8.11 3.45 4.29
CA PHE A 18 9.17 3.59 3.30
C PHE A 18 8.99 4.82 2.41
N CYS A 19 7.78 5.04 1.88
CA CYS A 19 7.45 6.22 1.08
C CYS A 19 7.63 7.52 1.87
N LYS A 20 7.22 7.55 3.15
CA LYS A 20 7.45 8.71 4.03
C LYS A 20 8.93 8.96 4.28
N THR A 21 9.71 7.93 4.60
CA THR A 21 11.16 8.06 4.87
C THR A 21 11.96 8.47 3.64
N LYS A 22 11.56 8.01 2.44
CA LYS A 22 12.21 8.37 1.18
C LYS A 22 11.73 9.70 0.58
N ASN A 23 10.89 10.45 1.29
CA ASN A 23 10.31 11.72 0.82
C ASN A 23 9.51 11.57 -0.49
N VAL A 24 8.96 10.38 -0.77
CA VAL A 24 8.10 10.10 -1.92
C VAL A 24 6.67 10.51 -1.57
N MET A 25 6.50 11.77 -1.21
CA MET A 25 5.23 12.35 -0.81
C MET A 25 4.96 13.59 -1.67
N ILE A 26 3.69 13.81 -2.01
CA ILE A 26 3.26 15.03 -2.71
C ILE A 26 3.45 16.20 -1.75
N LYS A 27 4.41 17.08 -2.04
CA LYS A 27 4.60 18.32 -1.27
C LYS A 27 3.41 19.24 -1.54
N MET A 28 2.53 19.37 -0.56
CA MET A 28 1.44 20.34 -0.60
C MET A 28 1.95 21.72 -0.15
N PRO A 29 1.53 22.81 -0.82
CA PRO A 29 1.92 24.17 -0.44
C PRO A 29 1.38 24.53 0.95
N GLU A 30 1.97 25.54 1.58
CA GLU A 30 1.67 25.94 2.96
C GLU A 30 0.24 26.45 3.16
N GLN A 31 -0.48 26.74 2.07
CA GLN A 31 -1.86 27.23 2.07
C GLN A 31 -2.90 26.13 2.32
N VAL A 32 -2.53 24.85 2.26
CA VAL A 32 -3.49 23.74 2.41
C VAL A 32 -3.56 23.26 3.86
N PRO A 33 -4.75 23.10 4.47
CA PRO A 33 -4.88 22.64 5.85
C PRO A 33 -4.19 21.29 6.10
N PRO A 34 -3.65 21.06 7.31
CA PRO A 34 -2.87 19.85 7.63
C PRO A 34 -3.67 18.54 7.51
N SER A 35 -4.99 18.60 7.62
CA SER A 35 -5.87 17.44 7.42
C SER A 35 -5.89 16.96 5.96
N VAL A 36 -5.76 17.90 5.02
CA VAL A 36 -5.80 17.63 3.59
C VAL A 36 -4.42 17.13 3.15
N SER A 37 -3.35 17.78 3.59
CA SER A 37 -1.98 17.35 3.26
C SER A 37 -1.72 15.89 3.68
N ARG A 38 -2.14 15.49 4.88
CA ARG A 38 -2.01 14.10 5.35
C ARG A 38 -2.74 13.07 4.48
N SER A 39 -3.92 13.42 3.97
CA SER A 39 -4.71 12.53 3.12
C SER A 39 -4.03 12.35 1.74
N PHE A 40 -3.46 13.43 1.19
CA PHE A 40 -2.70 13.36 -0.06
C PHE A 40 -1.32 12.69 0.10
N GLU A 41 -0.66 12.85 1.24
CA GLU A 41 0.56 12.11 1.58
C GLU A 41 0.34 10.60 1.61
N ALA A 42 -0.83 10.16 2.08
CA ALA A 42 -1.20 8.74 2.13
C ALA A 42 -1.70 8.19 0.77
N LEU A 43 -2.05 9.06 -0.17
CA LEU A 43 -2.61 8.66 -1.46
C LEU A 43 -1.59 7.92 -2.35
N ILE A 44 -0.35 8.44 -2.44
CA ILE A 44 0.74 7.79 -3.18
C ILE A 44 1.02 6.37 -2.66
N PRO A 45 1.29 6.17 -1.35
CA PRO A 45 1.58 4.83 -0.85
C PRO A 45 0.39 3.89 -1.01
N ALA A 46 -0.85 4.36 -0.83
CA ALA A 46 -2.03 3.54 -1.08
C ALA A 46 -2.14 3.10 -2.55
N ALA A 47 -1.94 4.02 -3.50
CA ALA A 47 -1.94 3.71 -4.92
C ALA A 47 -0.82 2.72 -5.28
N PHE A 48 0.37 2.87 -4.70
CA PHE A 48 1.48 1.96 -4.92
C PHE A 48 1.17 0.54 -4.44
N VAL A 49 0.56 0.39 -3.26
CA VAL A 49 0.13 -0.92 -2.73
C VAL A 49 -0.92 -1.55 -3.64
N ILE A 50 -1.92 -0.79 -4.09
CA ILE A 50 -2.97 -1.29 -4.99
C ILE A 50 -2.37 -1.75 -6.33
N ILE A 51 -1.48 -0.94 -6.93
CA ILE A 51 -0.81 -1.30 -8.19
C ILE A 51 0.02 -2.55 -7.98
N LEU A 52 0.82 -2.62 -6.93
CA LEU A 52 1.70 -3.76 -6.65
C LEU A 52 0.89 -5.04 -6.42
N MET A 53 -0.18 -4.98 -5.63
CA MET A 53 -1.07 -6.13 -5.42
C MET A 53 -1.81 -6.52 -6.70
N SER A 54 -2.31 -5.55 -7.47
CA SER A 54 -2.98 -5.84 -8.74
C SER A 54 -2.00 -6.45 -9.75
N LEU A 55 -0.74 -6.03 -9.76
CA LEU A 55 0.27 -6.56 -10.67
C LEU A 55 0.63 -8.00 -10.28
N VAL A 56 0.77 -8.29 -8.98
CA VAL A 56 0.97 -9.67 -8.48
C VAL A 56 -0.21 -10.57 -8.85
N THR A 57 -1.45 -10.12 -8.67
CA THR A 57 -2.63 -10.94 -8.96
C THR A 57 -2.86 -11.12 -10.47
N VAL A 58 -2.74 -10.04 -11.27
CA VAL A 58 -3.12 -10.06 -12.70
C VAL A 58 -1.99 -10.57 -13.58
N VAL A 59 -0.73 -10.20 -13.32
CA VAL A 59 0.41 -10.56 -14.20
C VAL A 59 0.97 -11.94 -13.86
N PHE A 60 1.06 -12.29 -12.57
CA PHE A 60 1.59 -13.59 -12.18
C PHE A 60 0.50 -14.67 -12.08
N SER A 61 -0.79 -14.30 -12.16
CA SER A 61 -1.93 -15.20 -11.84
C SER A 61 -1.71 -15.99 -10.55
N ILE A 62 -0.95 -15.41 -9.62
CA ILE A 62 -0.73 -15.97 -8.29
C ILE A 62 -1.84 -15.42 -7.42
N ASP A 63 -2.86 -16.23 -7.22
CA ASP A 63 -3.84 -15.99 -6.20
C ASP A 63 -3.15 -16.08 -4.84
N LEU A 64 -2.89 -14.93 -4.21
CA LEU A 64 -2.35 -14.86 -2.86
C LEU A 64 -3.21 -15.67 -1.86
N HIS A 65 -4.51 -15.78 -2.15
CA HIS A 65 -5.42 -16.71 -1.47
C HIS A 65 -4.96 -18.16 -1.60
N HIS A 66 -4.68 -18.64 -2.82
CA HIS A 66 -4.22 -20.00 -3.07
C HIS A 66 -2.85 -20.30 -2.46
N VAL A 67 -1.94 -19.33 -2.43
CA VAL A 67 -0.62 -19.50 -1.79
C VAL A 67 -0.77 -19.65 -0.28
N VAL A 68 -1.59 -18.82 0.34
CA VAL A 68 -1.85 -18.89 1.78
C VAL A 68 -2.64 -20.15 2.15
N ASP A 69 -3.65 -20.52 1.36
CA ASP A 69 -4.47 -21.72 1.61
C ASP A 69 -3.67 -23.03 1.42
N LYS A 70 -2.53 -23.00 0.72
CA LYS A 70 -1.61 -24.13 0.59
C LYS A 70 -0.54 -24.19 1.69
N LEU A 71 -0.35 -23.09 2.41
CA LEU A 71 0.63 -22.93 3.49
C LEU A 71 0.01 -23.07 4.89
N ALA A 72 -1.29 -22.76 5.02
CA ALA A 72 -2.10 -22.99 6.22
C ALA A 72 -2.68 -24.42 6.24
#